data_AF-A0A7J8X8J2-F1
#
_entry.id   AF-A0A7J8X8J2-F1
#
_cell.length_a   1.000
_cell.length_b   1.000
_cell.length_c   1.000
_cell.angle_alpha   90.00
_cell.angle_beta   90.00
_cell.angle_gamma   90.00
#
_symmetry.space_group_name_H-M   'P 1'
#
loop_
_entity.id
_entity.type
_entity.pdbx_description
1 polymer ?
#
loop_
_entity_poly.entity_id
_entity_poly.type
_entity_poly.pdbx_seq_one_letter_code
_entity_poly.pdbx_strand_id
1 'polypeptide(L)'
;MTEVRLHIYDVTNSGSDKTNSTIVQINKIFKDGIGLGGIFHSAVQVYGEEEWSFGFCEQGSGVFSCPSGKNPMYTYRESMVLGITNFSKLNVNQILQELSREWPGSSYDLLSKNCNHFCDEFCERLGVQKLPGNLRYL
;
A
#
# COMPACT_ATOMS: atom_id res chain seq x y z
N MET A 1 9.15 9.10 -19.45
CA MET A 1 8.00 9.62 -18.68
C MET A 1 6.93 8.55 -18.64
N THR A 2 6.31 8.32 -17.49
CA THR A 2 5.18 7.39 -17.33
C THR A 2 4.25 7.88 -16.23
N GLU A 3 2.97 7.51 -16.31
CA GLU A 3 2.00 7.78 -15.24
C GLU A 3 2.35 6.97 -13.99
N VAL A 4 2.15 7.58 -12.81
CA VAL A 4 2.12 6.89 -11.53
C VAL A 4 0.67 6.81 -11.08
N ARG A 5 0.19 5.59 -10.84
CA ARG A 5 -1.21 5.31 -10.50
C ARG A 5 -1.29 4.68 -9.12
N LEU A 6 -2.22 5.17 -8.31
CA LEU A 6 -2.59 4.62 -7.03
C LEU A 6 -3.82 3.73 -7.22
N HIS A 7 -3.75 2.49 -6.75
CA HIS A 7 -4.87 1.57 -6.64
C HIS A 7 -5.35 1.55 -5.19
N ILE A 8 -6.66 1.63 -5.00
CA ILE A 8 -7.32 1.64 -3.70
C ILE A 8 -8.19 0.39 -3.61
N TYR A 9 -8.10 -0.26 -2.46
CA TYR A 9 -8.86 -1.45 -2.13
C TYR A 9 -9.59 -1.29 -0.80
N ASP A 10 -10.80 -1.82 -0.72
CA ASP A 10 -11.52 -1.95 0.53
C ASP A 10 -10.96 -3.16 1.31
N VAL A 11 -10.58 -2.94 2.56
CA VAL A 11 -10.26 -4.03 3.50
C VAL A 11 -11.59 -4.54 4.05
N THR A 12 -12.21 -5.50 3.34
CA THR A 12 -13.48 -6.06 3.78
C THR A 12 -13.29 -6.97 4.98
N ASN A 13 -14.13 -6.80 6.00
CA ASN A 13 -14.27 -7.73 7.12
C ASN A 13 -15.07 -8.95 6.64
N SER A 14 -14.53 -9.68 5.65
CA SER A 14 -15.18 -10.92 5.22
C SER A 14 -15.07 -11.91 6.38
N GLY A 15 -16.20 -12.27 6.98
CA GLY A 15 -16.34 -13.18 8.13
C GLY A 15 -15.88 -14.61 7.82
N SER A 16 -14.62 -14.75 7.42
CA SER A 16 -13.94 -15.99 7.16
C SER A 16 -13.06 -16.27 8.37
N ASP A 17 -13.33 -17.39 9.05
CA ASP A 17 -12.63 -17.86 10.26
C ASP A 17 -11.17 -18.28 10.00
N LYS A 18 -10.53 -17.73 8.96
CA LYS A 18 -9.18 -18.06 8.54
C LYS A 18 -8.43 -16.79 8.16
N THR A 19 -8.14 -15.90 9.11
CA THR A 19 -6.95 -15.05 9.01
C THR A 19 -6.53 -14.39 10.33
N ASN A 20 -5.20 -14.30 10.44
CA ASN A 20 -4.33 -13.89 11.54
C ASN A 20 -4.44 -12.40 11.94
N SER A 21 -3.79 -12.05 13.06
CA SER A 21 -3.37 -10.73 13.60
C SER A 21 -4.05 -9.44 13.10
N THR A 22 -4.09 -9.22 11.78
CA THR A 22 -4.76 -8.11 11.09
C THR A 22 -6.22 -7.91 11.54
N ILE A 23 -7.03 -8.99 11.67
CA ILE A 23 -8.43 -8.87 12.09
C ILE A 23 -8.55 -8.39 13.55
N VAL A 24 -7.68 -8.87 14.44
CA VAL A 24 -7.69 -8.48 15.86
C VAL A 24 -7.41 -6.98 16.01
N GLN A 25 -6.48 -6.47 15.22
CA GLN A 25 -6.11 -5.06 15.26
C GLN A 25 -7.12 -4.17 14.52
N ILE A 26 -7.75 -4.63 13.42
CA ILE A 26 -8.90 -3.96 12.78
C ILE A 26 -10.05 -3.81 13.78
N ASN A 27 -10.36 -4.87 14.53
CA ASN A 27 -11.40 -4.82 15.57
C ASN A 27 -11.08 -3.79 16.67
N LYS A 28 -9.80 -3.55 16.98
CA LYS A 28 -9.38 -2.50 17.91
C LYS A 28 -9.64 -1.11 17.34
N ILE A 29 -9.31 -0.89 16.06
CA ILE A 29 -9.53 0.38 15.36
C ILE A 29 -11.03 0.71 15.24
N PHE A 30 -11.87 -0.28 14.87
CA PHE A 30 -13.31 -0.09 14.80
C PHE A 30 -13.95 0.17 16.17
N LYS A 31 -13.42 -0.44 17.24
CA LYS A 31 -13.88 -0.19 18.61
C LYS A 31 -13.51 1.19 19.14
N ASP A 32 -12.37 1.74 18.72
CA ASP A 32 -11.81 2.99 19.27
C ASP A 32 -12.20 4.26 18.46
N GLY A 33 -13.07 4.15 17.46
CA GLY A 33 -13.83 5.30 16.94
C GLY A 33 -13.32 5.98 15.66
N ILE A 34 -13.16 5.24 14.57
CA ILE A 34 -12.97 5.85 13.23
C ILE A 34 -14.32 6.00 12.52
N GLY A 35 -14.97 7.14 12.76
CA GLY A 35 -16.16 7.61 12.03
C GLY A 35 -15.85 8.32 10.71
N LEU A 36 -14.63 8.19 10.16
CA LEU A 36 -14.14 8.96 9.01
C LEU A 36 -13.32 8.07 8.07
N GLY A 37 -14.00 7.35 7.17
CA GLY A 37 -13.37 6.56 6.09
C GLY A 37 -12.78 5.23 6.57
N GLY A 38 -13.14 4.14 5.89
CA GLY A 38 -12.66 2.80 6.26
C GLY A 38 -11.14 2.64 6.16
N ILE A 39 -10.62 1.54 6.68
CA ILE A 39 -9.22 1.15 6.47
C ILE A 39 -9.08 0.71 5.01
N PHE A 40 -8.35 1.49 4.22
CA PHE A 40 -8.08 1.17 2.82
C PHE A 40 -6.68 0.59 2.66
N HIS A 41 -6.54 -0.36 1.73
CA HIS A 41 -5.24 -0.81 1.25
C HIS A 41 -4.89 -0.05 -0.04
N SER A 42 -3.64 0.41 -0.12
CA SER A 42 -3.12 1.15 -1.26
C SER A 42 -1.98 0.40 -1.94
N ALA A 43 -1.88 0.52 -3.27
CA ALA A 43 -0.76 0.01 -4.05
C ALA A 43 -0.42 0.98 -5.20
N VAL A 44 0.86 1.09 -5.55
CA VAL A 44 1.37 2.02 -6.58
C VAL A 44 1.81 1.25 -7.82
N GLN A 45 1.26 1.62 -8.98
CA GLN A 45 1.67 1.15 -10.30
C GLN A 45 2.44 2.26 -11.02
N VAL A 46 3.55 1.90 -11.68
CA VAL A 46 4.39 2.85 -12.45
C VAL A 46 4.65 2.36 -13.87
N TYR A 47 5.08 1.11 -14.01
CA TYR A 47 5.41 0.48 -15.28
C TYR A 47 4.79 -0.91 -15.39
N GLY A 48 4.32 -1.26 -16.59
CA GLY A 48 3.77 -2.59 -16.86
C GLY A 48 2.48 -2.85 -16.10
N GLU A 49 2.23 -4.11 -15.75
CA GLU A 49 0.99 -4.56 -15.10
C GLU A 49 1.19 -4.89 -13.62
N GLU A 50 2.29 -4.44 -13.01
CA GLU A 50 2.61 -4.68 -11.60
C GLU A 50 2.34 -3.44 -10.75
N GLU A 51 1.68 -3.65 -9.62
CA GLU A 51 1.54 -2.67 -8.54
C GLU A 51 2.37 -3.10 -7.32
N TRP A 52 2.81 -2.13 -6.53
CA TRP A 52 3.69 -2.32 -5.39
C TRP A 52 3.04 -1.83 -4.11
N SER A 53 3.16 -2.62 -3.04
CA SER A 53 2.64 -2.26 -1.72
C SER A 53 3.50 -2.87 -0.62
N PHE A 54 3.08 -2.68 0.63
CA PHE A 54 3.75 -3.14 1.83
C PHE A 54 2.82 -3.93 2.74
N GLY A 55 3.29 -5.06 3.26
CA GLY A 55 2.52 -5.97 4.10
C GLY A 55 3.39 -6.69 5.13
N PHE A 56 2.73 -7.31 6.10
CA PHE A 56 3.41 -8.10 7.14
C PHE A 56 3.96 -9.40 6.56
N CYS A 57 5.21 -9.72 6.90
CA CYS A 57 5.81 -11.05 6.78
C CYS A 57 6.81 -11.26 7.93
N GLU A 58 6.99 -12.49 8.39
CA GLU A 58 7.84 -12.77 9.56
C GLU A 58 9.33 -12.50 9.30
N GLN A 59 9.78 -12.69 8.06
CA GLN A 59 11.17 -12.55 7.66
C GLN A 59 11.29 -11.89 6.29
N GLY A 60 12.26 -10.99 6.14
CA GLY A 60 12.56 -10.31 4.88
C GLY A 60 11.80 -9.00 4.67
N SER A 61 11.74 -8.57 3.42
CA SER A 61 11.04 -7.36 3.00
C SER A 61 9.53 -7.56 3.08
N GLY A 62 8.81 -6.56 3.58
CA GLY A 62 7.37 -6.51 3.46
C GLY A 62 6.91 -5.86 2.16
N VAL A 63 7.82 -5.30 1.37
CA VAL A 63 7.53 -4.76 0.04
C VAL A 63 7.26 -5.92 -0.91
N PHE A 64 6.09 -5.91 -1.55
CA PHE A 64 5.67 -6.94 -2.50
C PHE A 64 5.05 -6.31 -3.74
N SER A 65 4.95 -7.10 -4.79
CA SER A 65 4.20 -6.75 -5.99
C SER A 65 3.10 -7.76 -6.29
N CYS A 66 2.07 -7.30 -6.99
CA CYS A 66 1.06 -8.16 -7.59
C CYS A 66 0.52 -7.56 -8.89
N PRO A 67 -0.26 -8.30 -9.69
CA PRO A 67 -0.88 -7.73 -10.88
C PRO A 67 -1.86 -6.60 -10.50
N SER A 68 -1.79 -5.50 -11.23
CA SER A 68 -2.51 -4.25 -10.91
C SER A 68 -4.03 -4.46 -10.86
N GLY A 69 -4.67 -4.02 -9.79
CA GLY A 69 -6.11 -4.19 -9.56
C GLY A 69 -6.55 -5.63 -9.26
N LYS A 70 -5.61 -6.55 -8.98
CA LYS A 70 -5.90 -7.99 -8.81
C LYS A 70 -5.36 -8.58 -7.50
N ASN A 71 -5.07 -7.76 -6.49
CA ASN A 71 -4.67 -8.28 -5.19
C ASN A 71 -5.79 -9.17 -4.60
N PRO A 72 -5.59 -10.49 -4.43
CA PRO A 72 -6.67 -11.42 -4.04
C PRO A 72 -7.08 -11.27 -2.57
N MET A 73 -6.30 -10.55 -1.76
CA MET A 73 -6.58 -10.37 -0.33
C MET A 73 -7.64 -9.28 -0.07
N TYR A 74 -7.87 -8.38 -1.04
CA TYR A 74 -8.73 -7.21 -0.85
C TYR A 74 -9.75 -7.06 -1.97
N THR A 75 -10.77 -6.22 -1.74
CA THR A 75 -11.76 -5.90 -2.77
C THR A 75 -11.32 -4.64 -3.51
N TYR A 76 -11.07 -4.75 -4.81
CA TYR A 76 -10.69 -3.60 -5.62
C TYR A 76 -11.79 -2.55 -5.64
N ARG A 77 -11.43 -1.30 -5.36
CA ARG A 77 -12.37 -0.18 -5.30
C ARG A 77 -12.22 0.71 -6.53
N GLU A 78 -11.06 1.33 -6.68
CA GLU A 78 -10.80 2.33 -7.73
C GLU A 78 -9.30 2.57 -7.92
N SER A 79 -8.97 3.41 -8.90
CA SER A 79 -7.61 3.90 -9.09
C SER A 79 -7.59 5.37 -9.51
N MET A 80 -6.50 6.07 -9.20
CA MET A 80 -6.29 7.46 -9.58
C MET A 80 -4.85 7.72 -10.01
N VAL A 81 -4.65 8.64 -10.96
CA VAL A 81 -3.32 9.09 -11.39
C VAL A 81 -2.81 10.14 -10.41
N LEU A 82 -1.62 9.91 -9.84
CA LEU A 82 -0.96 10.83 -8.90
C LEU A 82 0.04 11.77 -9.57
N GLY A 83 0.39 11.50 -10.83
CA GLY A 83 1.29 12.35 -11.61
C GLY A 83 2.08 11.55 -12.63
N ILE A 84 3.13 12.19 -13.16
CA ILE A 84 4.04 11.62 -14.14
C ILE A 84 5.44 11.62 -13.54
N THR A 85 6.13 10.48 -13.60
CA THR A 85 7.54 10.39 -13.23
C THR A 85 8.45 10.40 -14.45
N ASN A 86 9.61 11.05 -14.30
CA ASN A 86 10.68 11.06 -15.30
C ASN A 86 11.65 9.88 -15.14
N PHE A 87 11.56 9.13 -14.05
CA PHE A 87 12.43 7.98 -13.80
C PHE A 87 12.21 6.89 -14.84
N SER A 88 13.31 6.23 -15.25
CA SER A 88 13.27 5.04 -16.09
C SER A 88 12.82 3.82 -15.27
N LYS A 89 12.39 2.74 -15.94
CA LYS A 89 12.08 1.47 -15.26
C LYS A 89 13.23 0.97 -14.38
N LEU A 90 14.49 1.17 -14.83
CA LEU A 90 15.68 0.81 -14.05
C LEU A 90 15.78 1.63 -12.76
N ASN A 91 15.58 2.95 -12.83
CA ASN A 91 15.65 3.82 -11.66
C ASN A 91 14.51 3.53 -10.67
N VAL A 92 13.30 3.25 -11.17
CA VAL A 92 12.17 2.81 -10.33
C VAL A 92 12.50 1.50 -9.61
N ASN A 93 13.11 0.54 -10.29
CA ASN A 93 13.54 -0.71 -9.67
C ASN A 93 14.62 -0.49 -8.60
N GLN A 94 15.53 0.46 -8.79
CA GLN A 94 16.53 0.81 -7.77
C GLN A 94 15.86 1.40 -6.52
N ILE A 95 14.90 2.31 -6.69
CA ILE A 95 14.10 2.87 -5.59
C ILE A 95 13.39 1.74 -4.82
N LEU A 96 12.75 0.81 -5.53
CA LEU A 96 12.05 -0.33 -4.91
C LEU A 96 13.01 -1.26 -4.15
N GLN A 97 14.23 -1.46 -4.66
CA GLN A 97 15.26 -2.25 -3.97
C GLN A 97 15.74 -1.57 -2.67
N GLU A 98 15.87 -0.24 -2.66
CA GLU A 98 16.18 0.52 -1.45
C GLU A 98 15.05 0.43 -0.44
N LEU A 99 13.81 0.73 -0.87
CA LEU A 99 12.63 0.60 -0.02
C LEU A 99 12.48 -0.81 0.56
N SER A 100 12.75 -1.85 -0.23
CA SER A 100 12.70 -3.24 0.25
C SER A 100 13.66 -3.54 1.42
N ARG A 101 14.75 -2.77 1.56
CA ARG A 101 15.69 -2.90 2.70
C ARG A 101 15.21 -2.11 3.91
N GLU A 102 14.56 -0.98 3.67
CA GLU A 102 14.08 -0.04 4.70
C GLU A 102 12.71 -0.43 5.30
N TRP A 103 11.99 -1.30 4.58
CA TRP A 103 10.65 -1.78 4.91
C TRP A 103 10.64 -3.30 5.14
N PRO A 104 11.25 -3.80 6.24
CA PRO A 104 11.14 -5.20 6.61
C PRO A 104 9.70 -5.51 7.02
N GLY A 105 9.17 -6.68 6.63
CA GLY A 105 7.76 -7.01 6.86
C GLY A 105 7.42 -7.17 8.34
N SER A 106 8.40 -7.52 9.17
CA SER A 106 8.24 -7.57 10.63
C SER A 106 8.05 -6.19 11.27
N SER A 107 8.33 -5.10 10.54
CA SER A 107 8.06 -3.73 10.99
C SER A 107 6.66 -3.21 10.61
N TYR A 108 5.82 -4.05 10.00
CA TYR A 108 4.46 -3.65 9.67
C TYR A 108 3.66 -3.32 10.92
N ASP A 109 3.10 -2.11 10.95
CA ASP A 109 2.21 -1.63 12.00
C ASP A 109 1.02 -0.94 11.35
N LEU A 110 -0.19 -1.32 11.78
CA LEU A 110 -1.41 -0.86 11.12
C LEU A 110 -1.63 0.64 11.16
N LEU A 111 -1.07 1.36 12.13
CA LEU A 111 -1.35 2.79 12.35
C LEU A 111 -0.17 3.69 11.97
N SER A 112 1.05 3.17 12.09
CA SER A 112 2.28 3.99 11.97
C SER A 112 3.22 3.55 10.87
N LYS A 113 3.04 2.33 10.33
CA LYS A 113 3.89 1.78 9.27
C LYS A 113 3.14 0.71 8.47
N ASN A 114 2.17 1.16 7.69
CA ASN A 114 1.31 0.31 6.86
C ASN A 114 1.53 0.55 5.36
N CYS A 115 0.71 -0.07 4.51
CA CYS A 115 0.75 0.10 3.06
C CYS A 115 0.60 1.55 2.57
N ASN A 116 -0.20 2.38 3.25
CA ASN A 116 -0.40 3.78 2.87
C ASN A 116 0.85 4.61 3.10
N HIS A 117 1.54 4.38 4.22
CA HIS A 117 2.81 5.03 4.54
C HIS A 117 3.90 4.67 3.52
N PHE A 118 3.97 3.39 3.14
CA PHE A 118 4.88 2.95 2.09
C PHE A 118 4.57 3.61 0.74
N CYS A 119 3.29 3.65 0.35
CA CYS A 119 2.89 4.28 -0.92
C CYS A 119 3.19 5.78 -0.92
N ASP A 120 3.01 6.47 0.21
CA ASP A 120 3.34 7.90 0.34
C ASP A 120 4.84 8.15 0.14
N GLU A 121 5.69 7.33 0.79
CA GLU A 121 7.14 7.42 0.62
C GLU A 121 7.58 7.06 -0.81
N PHE A 122 6.99 6.02 -1.40
CA PHE A 122 7.32 5.63 -2.77
C PHE A 122 6.95 6.73 -3.78
N CYS A 123 5.77 7.33 -3.64
CA CYS A 123 5.34 8.48 -4.44
C CYS A 123 6.29 9.68 -4.28
N GLU A 124 6.75 9.95 -3.05
CA GLU A 124 7.74 11.00 -2.78
C GLU A 124 9.06 10.73 -3.49
N ARG A 125 9.60 9.50 -3.42
CA ARG A 125 10.82 9.11 -4.16
C ARG A 125 10.66 9.17 -5.67
N LEU A 126 9.45 8.94 -6.18
CA LEU A 126 9.12 9.05 -7.61
C LEU A 126 8.93 10.50 -8.08
N GLY A 127 8.88 11.47 -7.16
CA GLY A 127 8.67 12.88 -7.46
C GLY A 127 7.25 13.23 -7.91
N VAL A 128 6.24 12.45 -7.48
CA VAL A 128 4.83 12.69 -7.81
C VAL A 128 4.03 13.11 -6.56
N GLN A 129 2.74 13.43 -6.76
CA GLN A 129 1.89 13.83 -5.65
C GLN A 129 1.79 12.71 -4.60
N LYS A 130 1.84 13.12 -3.33
CA LYS A 130 1.53 12.29 -2.17
C LYS A 130 0.09 11.78 -2.19
N LEU A 131 -0.21 10.78 -1.36
CA LEU A 131 -1.57 10.24 -1.29
C LEU A 131 -2.59 11.31 -0.84
N PRO A 132 -3.88 11.20 -1.22
CA PRO A 132 -4.95 12.01 -0.64
C PRO A 132 -4.94 11.95 0.89
N GLY A 133 -5.27 13.07 1.57
CA GLY A 133 -5.16 13.18 3.02
C GLY A 133 -5.91 12.09 3.79
N ASN A 134 -7.08 11.67 3.31
CA ASN A 134 -7.88 10.60 3.90
C ASN A 134 -7.20 9.21 3.86
N LEU A 135 -6.17 9.01 3.05
CA LEU A 135 -5.37 7.78 3.02
C LEU A 135 -4.05 7.92 3.81
N ARG A 136 -3.57 9.15 4.04
CA ARG A 136 -2.28 9.42 4.71
C ARG A 136 -2.36 9.40 6.23
N TYR A 137 -3.54 9.60 6.81
CA TYR A 137 -3.75 9.70 8.26
C TYR A 137 -4.47 8.48 8.86
N LEU A 138 -4.40 7.33 8.18
CA LEU A 138 -4.94 6.04 8.63
C LEU A 138 -3.82 5.00 8.80
#